data_AF-A0A653P440-F1
#
_entry.id   AF-A0A653P440-F1
#
_cell.length_a   1.000
_cell.length_b   1.000
_cell.length_c   1.000
_cell.angle_alpha   90.00
_cell.angle_beta   90.00
_cell.angle_gamma   90.00
#
_symmetry.space_group_name_H-M   'P 1'
#
loop_
_entity.id
_entity.type
_entity.pdbx_description
1 polymer ?
#
loop_
_entity_poly.entity_id
_entity_poly.type
_entity_poly.pdbx_seq_one_letter_code
_entity_poly.pdbx_strand_id
1 'polypeptide(L)'
;MRLLTVLLNDDEIGHVDAGEQPCEIKSSRPIQPGAIIEFVDAEGKRHVHSMAELSGWAHISVRVHDGLACQADCAVTGKEAYDPDELLTGKGHGIRFQPFFLPGSKGDPNDLVGQGLFRRGMHFSGTVTPGSVRLSCECDSCAQSFHVQSFHAGFSSMGYMYSGSGAYTLIINEWVPGAPPAMGKPDDAALAKLEANLPEAPDGTRFRYMNPLRCPHCQQPYINFQANPGLREGEYYGNCLFGVPPQRYEQPKPPQKTPRPSLFRTLFKR
;
A
#
# COMPACT_ATOMS: atom_id res chain seq x y z
N MET A 1 -12.96 23.93 -20.77
CA MET A 1 -11.60 23.40 -21.01
C MET A 1 -11.54 22.08 -20.28
N ARG A 2 -11.14 20.99 -20.95
CA ARG A 2 -11.09 19.68 -20.32
C ARG A 2 -9.91 19.60 -19.35
N LEU A 3 -10.18 19.21 -18.10
CA LEU A 3 -9.17 19.02 -17.05
C LEU A 3 -8.65 17.60 -17.02
N LEU A 4 -9.54 16.63 -17.21
CA LEU A 4 -9.24 15.20 -17.10
C LEU A 4 -10.11 14.41 -18.08
N THR A 5 -9.50 13.46 -18.79
CA THR A 5 -10.18 12.40 -19.52
C THR A 5 -9.84 11.05 -18.87
N VAL A 6 -10.84 10.19 -18.69
CA VAL A 6 -10.66 8.83 -18.16
C VAL A 6 -10.94 7.84 -19.27
N LEU A 7 -9.94 7.02 -19.59
CA LEU A 7 -10.02 6.00 -20.64
C LEU A 7 -9.94 4.61 -20.02
N LEU A 8 -10.67 3.66 -20.60
CA LEU A 8 -10.54 2.23 -20.31
C LEU A 8 -10.37 1.49 -21.63
N ASN A 9 -9.18 0.91 -21.86
CA ASN A 9 -8.80 0.32 -23.15
C ASN A 9 -9.04 1.27 -24.33
N ASP A 10 -8.54 2.50 -24.23
CA ASP A 10 -8.71 3.60 -25.19
C ASP A 10 -10.14 4.18 -25.32
N ASP A 11 -11.16 3.55 -24.72
CA ASP A 11 -12.53 4.08 -24.72
C ASP A 11 -12.71 5.15 -23.63
N GLU A 12 -13.23 6.33 -23.99
CA GLU A 12 -13.58 7.37 -23.01
C GLU A 12 -14.78 6.92 -22.15
N ILE A 13 -14.54 6.77 -20.85
CA ILE A 13 -15.56 6.37 -19.87
C ILE A 13 -16.03 7.54 -18.99
N GLY A 14 -15.40 8.69 -19.10
CA GLY A 14 -15.79 9.95 -18.45
C GLY A 14 -14.73 11.04 -18.61
N HIS A 15 -15.11 12.27 -18.31
CA HIS A 15 -14.22 13.43 -18.28
C HIS A 15 -14.66 14.44 -17.23
N VAL A 16 -13.76 15.36 -16.89
CA VAL A 16 -14.04 16.53 -16.04
C VAL A 16 -13.64 17.78 -16.80
N ASP A 17 -14.54 18.75 -16.89
CA ASP A 17 -14.28 20.09 -17.40
C ASP A 17 -13.95 21.07 -16.27
N ALA A 18 -13.22 22.13 -16.63
CA ALA A 18 -12.83 23.18 -15.69
C ALA A 18 -14.04 23.88 -15.09
N GLY A 19 -14.13 23.86 -13.76
CA GLY A 19 -15.22 24.47 -12.99
C GLY A 19 -16.27 23.47 -12.51
N GLU A 20 -16.14 22.19 -12.87
CA GLU A 20 -17.01 21.12 -12.37
C GLU A 20 -16.56 20.58 -11.01
N GLN A 21 -15.30 20.79 -10.63
CA GLN A 21 -14.77 20.39 -9.33
C GLN A 21 -15.43 21.19 -8.17
N PRO A 22 -15.78 20.52 -7.04
CA PRO A 22 -15.51 19.13 -6.73
C PRO A 22 -16.55 18.21 -7.38
N CYS A 23 -16.11 17.13 -8.02
CA CYS A 23 -16.99 16.20 -8.72
C CYS A 23 -16.57 14.74 -8.58
N GLU A 24 -17.49 13.84 -8.92
CA GLU A 24 -17.26 12.41 -8.99
C GLU A 24 -17.83 11.83 -10.29
N ILE A 25 -16.98 11.16 -11.07
CA ILE A 25 -17.37 10.33 -12.20
C ILE A 25 -17.55 8.91 -11.70
N LYS A 26 -18.68 8.28 -12.06
CA LYS A 26 -18.91 6.84 -11.86
C LYS A 26 -19.14 6.16 -13.19
N SER A 27 -18.48 5.03 -13.40
CA SER A 27 -18.65 4.22 -14.60
C SER A 27 -18.54 2.74 -14.29
N SER A 28 -19.39 1.93 -14.92
CA SER A 28 -19.30 0.47 -14.89
C SER A 28 -19.03 -0.03 -16.30
N ARG A 29 -17.98 -0.83 -16.50
CA ARG A 29 -17.62 -1.39 -17.81
C ARG A 29 -17.11 -2.81 -17.68
N PRO A 30 -17.40 -3.69 -18.67
CA PRO A 30 -16.80 -5.01 -18.70
C PRO A 30 -15.31 -4.89 -19.01
N ILE A 31 -14.51 -5.74 -18.37
CA ILE A 31 -13.06 -5.83 -18.58
C ILE A 31 -12.63 -7.28 -18.79
N GLN A 32 -11.53 -7.43 -19.51
CA GLN A 32 -10.80 -8.68 -19.69
C GLN A 32 -9.41 -8.57 -19.07
N PRO A 33 -8.72 -9.70 -18.79
CA PRO A 33 -7.35 -9.66 -18.31
C PRO A 33 -6.47 -8.84 -19.25
N GLY A 34 -5.59 -8.01 -18.67
CA GLY A 34 -4.77 -7.06 -19.41
C GLY A 34 -5.44 -5.71 -19.67
N ALA A 35 -6.65 -5.45 -19.16
CA ALA A 35 -7.29 -4.15 -19.26
C ALA A 35 -6.40 -3.03 -18.67
N ILE A 36 -6.48 -1.85 -19.26
CA ILE A 36 -5.71 -0.67 -18.89
C ILE A 36 -6.68 0.49 -18.64
N ILE A 37 -6.52 1.16 -17.51
CA ILE A 37 -7.16 2.45 -17.25
C ILE A 37 -6.14 3.57 -17.37
N GLU A 38 -6.53 4.65 -18.02
CA GLU A 38 -5.68 5.83 -18.18
C GLU A 38 -6.41 7.08 -17.71
N PHE A 39 -5.66 7.94 -17.03
CA PHE A 39 -6.09 9.29 -16.67
C PHE A 39 -5.23 10.29 -17.44
N VAL A 40 -5.85 11.05 -18.35
CA VAL A 40 -5.14 12.00 -19.23
C VAL A 40 -5.52 13.42 -18.82
N ASP A 41 -4.55 14.20 -18.36
CA ASP A 41 -4.80 15.58 -17.94
C ASP A 41 -4.86 16.57 -19.12
N ALA A 42 -5.17 17.84 -18.82
CA ALA A 42 -5.27 18.91 -19.80
C ALA A 42 -3.96 19.21 -20.55
N GLU A 43 -2.80 18.81 -20.01
CA GLU A 43 -1.48 18.98 -20.61
C GLU A 43 -1.05 17.74 -21.42
N GLY A 44 -1.88 16.70 -21.44
CA GLY A 44 -1.62 15.45 -22.14
C GLY A 44 -0.76 14.46 -21.35
N LYS A 45 -0.47 14.74 -20.07
CA LYS A 45 0.21 13.77 -19.20
C LYS A 45 -0.74 12.60 -18.95
N ARG A 46 -0.20 11.38 -19.08
CA ARG A 46 -0.94 10.13 -18.88
C ARG A 46 -0.51 9.43 -17.61
N HIS A 47 -1.47 9.08 -16.77
CA HIS A 47 -1.30 8.18 -15.64
C HIS A 47 -1.89 6.82 -16.02
N VAL A 48 -1.03 5.85 -16.31
CA VAL A 48 -1.42 4.57 -16.93
C VAL A 48 -1.35 3.43 -15.92
N HIS A 49 -2.48 2.77 -15.66
CA HIS A 49 -2.58 1.69 -14.70
C HIS A 49 -3.11 0.40 -15.35
N SER A 50 -2.35 -0.68 -15.20
CA SER A 50 -2.84 -2.01 -15.55
C SER A 50 -3.90 -2.45 -14.54
N MET A 51 -4.93 -3.16 -15.00
CA MET A 51 -5.86 -3.93 -14.15
C MET A 51 -5.40 -5.39 -13.96
N ALA A 52 -4.19 -5.70 -14.46
CA ALA A 52 -3.51 -6.99 -14.36
C ALA A 52 -4.38 -8.17 -14.81
N GLU A 53 -4.53 -9.19 -13.98
CA GLU A 53 -5.24 -10.43 -14.29
C GLU A 53 -6.77 -10.35 -14.12
N LEU A 54 -7.31 -9.19 -13.73
CA LEU A 54 -8.73 -9.03 -13.41
C LEU A 54 -9.63 -9.13 -14.65
N SER A 55 -10.80 -9.73 -14.45
CA SER A 55 -11.87 -9.83 -15.44
C SER A 55 -13.24 -9.70 -14.74
N GLY A 56 -14.27 -9.31 -15.50
CA GLY A 56 -15.61 -9.05 -14.96
C GLY A 56 -16.05 -7.63 -15.25
N TRP A 57 -16.68 -6.97 -14.28
CA TRP A 57 -17.15 -5.60 -14.37
C TRP A 57 -16.36 -4.67 -13.47
N ALA A 58 -15.69 -3.69 -14.06
CA ALA A 58 -14.98 -2.63 -13.39
C ALA A 58 -15.93 -1.47 -13.06
N HIS A 59 -16.20 -1.27 -11.77
CA HIS A 59 -16.93 -0.12 -11.23
C HIS A 59 -15.91 0.92 -10.76
N ILE A 60 -15.73 1.96 -11.56
CA ILE A 60 -14.73 2.99 -11.38
C ILE A 60 -15.40 4.22 -10.77
N SER A 61 -14.78 4.78 -9.73
CA SER A 61 -15.11 6.08 -9.16
C SER A 61 -13.87 6.97 -9.26
N VAL A 62 -14.00 8.09 -9.95
CA VAL A 62 -12.94 9.11 -10.10
C VAL A 62 -13.43 10.41 -9.49
N ARG A 63 -12.70 10.92 -8.50
CA ARG A 63 -13.05 12.11 -7.74
C ARG A 63 -12.01 13.19 -7.98
N VAL A 64 -12.44 14.36 -8.41
CA VAL A 64 -11.60 15.55 -8.53
C VAL A 64 -12.03 16.54 -7.47
N HIS A 65 -11.10 16.90 -6.59
CA HIS A 65 -11.33 17.81 -5.46
C HIS A 65 -11.11 19.27 -5.86
N ASP A 66 -11.58 20.22 -5.04
CA ASP A 66 -11.39 21.67 -5.25
C ASP A 66 -9.91 22.07 -5.45
N GLY A 67 -9.01 21.38 -4.76
CA GLY A 67 -7.56 21.57 -4.88
C GLY A 67 -6.93 20.93 -6.11
N LEU A 68 -7.73 20.43 -7.06
CA LEU A 68 -7.29 19.73 -8.27
C LEU A 68 -6.48 18.46 -8.00
N ALA A 69 -6.67 17.85 -6.84
CA ALA A 69 -6.23 16.48 -6.58
C ALA A 69 -7.23 15.51 -7.20
N CYS A 70 -6.74 14.53 -7.95
CA CYS A 70 -7.51 13.43 -8.50
C CYS A 70 -7.29 12.16 -7.67
N GLN A 71 -8.38 11.49 -7.30
CA GLN A 71 -8.36 10.20 -6.63
C GLN A 71 -9.26 9.24 -7.39
N ALA A 72 -8.81 8.00 -7.58
CA ALA A 72 -9.61 6.98 -8.23
C ALA A 72 -9.56 5.65 -7.46
N ASP A 73 -10.71 4.99 -7.38
CA ASP A 73 -10.84 3.62 -6.92
C ASP A 73 -11.66 2.82 -7.93
N CYS A 74 -11.39 1.53 -8.00
CA CYS A 74 -12.15 0.59 -8.80
C CYS A 74 -12.51 -0.64 -7.97
N ALA A 75 -13.74 -1.11 -8.10
CA ALA A 75 -14.14 -2.45 -7.69
C ALA A 75 -14.37 -3.30 -8.94
N VAL A 76 -13.77 -4.48 -9.00
CA VAL A 76 -14.04 -5.47 -10.04
C VAL A 76 -14.91 -6.56 -9.45
N THR A 77 -16.11 -6.74 -10.00
CA THR A 77 -17.10 -7.73 -9.55
C THR A 77 -17.59 -8.60 -10.72
N GLY A 78 -18.39 -9.63 -10.42
CA GLY A 78 -18.99 -10.48 -11.44
C GLY A 78 -20.21 -9.87 -12.15
N LYS A 79 -20.72 -8.70 -11.72
CA LYS A 79 -22.02 -8.17 -12.16
C LYS A 79 -21.92 -6.74 -12.68
N GLU A 80 -22.78 -6.38 -13.62
CA GLU A 80 -22.87 -5.02 -14.17
C GLU A 80 -23.28 -3.97 -13.12
N ALA A 81 -24.21 -4.33 -12.25
CA ALA A 81 -24.57 -3.52 -11.09
C ALA A 81 -23.56 -3.76 -9.97
N TYR A 82 -23.05 -2.66 -9.39
CA TYR A 82 -22.10 -2.74 -8.28
C TYR A 82 -22.73 -3.43 -7.07
N ASP A 83 -22.09 -4.50 -6.62
CA ASP A 83 -22.46 -5.29 -5.45
C ASP A 83 -21.32 -5.22 -4.41
N PRO A 84 -21.45 -4.41 -3.33
CA PRO A 84 -20.39 -4.25 -2.34
C PRO A 84 -20.11 -5.54 -1.57
N ASP A 85 -21.05 -6.48 -1.50
CA ASP A 85 -20.87 -7.75 -0.80
C ASP A 85 -19.82 -8.63 -1.48
N GLU A 86 -19.60 -8.47 -2.79
CA GLU A 86 -18.57 -9.24 -3.49
C GLU A 86 -17.16 -8.87 -2.99
N LEU A 87 -16.89 -7.60 -2.66
CA LEU A 87 -15.61 -7.19 -2.07
C LEU A 87 -15.43 -7.70 -0.63
N LEU A 88 -16.52 -7.71 0.14
CA LEU A 88 -16.52 -8.14 1.55
C LEU A 88 -16.37 -9.65 1.68
N THR A 89 -16.95 -10.40 0.74
CA THR A 89 -16.91 -11.88 0.72
C THR A 89 -15.72 -12.43 -0.06
N GLY A 90 -14.85 -11.57 -0.61
CA GLY A 90 -13.66 -11.95 -1.36
C GLY A 90 -13.94 -12.51 -2.77
N LYS A 91 -15.16 -12.30 -3.30
CA LYS A 91 -15.53 -12.66 -4.67
C LYS A 91 -15.15 -11.58 -5.69
N GLY A 92 -15.04 -10.34 -5.23
CA GLY A 92 -14.57 -9.20 -6.01
C GLY A 92 -13.22 -8.69 -5.49
N HIS A 93 -12.62 -7.80 -6.29
CA HIS A 93 -11.32 -7.20 -6.00
C HIS A 93 -11.39 -5.68 -6.07
N GLY A 94 -10.71 -5.00 -5.15
CA GLY A 94 -10.55 -3.55 -5.22
C GLY A 94 -9.18 -3.17 -5.80
N ILE A 95 -9.13 -2.07 -6.54
CA ILE A 95 -7.90 -1.36 -6.90
C ILE A 95 -8.05 0.09 -6.43
N ARG A 96 -7.09 0.57 -5.65
CA ARG A 96 -6.92 2.02 -5.41
C ARG A 96 -5.77 2.51 -6.27
N PHE A 97 -6.02 3.50 -7.12
CA PHE A 97 -5.00 4.10 -7.97
C PHE A 97 -4.29 5.23 -7.23
N GLN A 98 -3.00 5.39 -7.49
CA GLN A 98 -2.21 6.48 -6.92
C GLN A 98 -2.87 7.83 -7.23
N PRO A 99 -3.21 8.62 -6.20
CA PRO A 99 -3.65 9.99 -6.41
C PRO A 99 -2.59 10.82 -7.11
N PHE A 100 -3.03 11.77 -7.91
CA PHE A 100 -2.17 12.71 -8.62
C PHE A 100 -2.81 14.09 -8.66
N PHE A 101 -1.99 15.11 -8.94
CA PHE A 101 -2.46 16.49 -9.08
C PHE A 101 -2.68 16.80 -10.56
N LEU A 102 -3.81 17.43 -10.87
CA LEU A 102 -4.11 17.97 -12.19
C LEU A 102 -3.42 19.34 -12.39
N PRO A 103 -3.19 19.77 -13.65
CA PRO A 103 -2.65 21.07 -13.97
C PRO A 103 -3.37 22.22 -13.25
N GLY A 104 -2.58 23.13 -12.65
CA GLY A 104 -3.09 24.25 -11.87
C GLY A 104 -3.31 23.95 -10.38
N SER A 105 -3.09 22.71 -9.92
CA SER A 105 -3.07 22.42 -8.48
C SER A 105 -1.98 23.22 -7.76
N LYS A 106 -2.23 23.53 -6.48
CA LYS A 106 -1.22 24.10 -5.58
C LYS A 106 -0.28 23.05 -4.98
N GLY A 107 -0.62 21.76 -5.11
CA GLY A 107 0.23 20.67 -4.65
C GLY A 107 1.35 20.40 -5.66
N ASP A 108 2.55 20.11 -5.17
CA ASP A 108 3.68 19.69 -5.99
C ASP A 108 3.83 18.15 -5.94
N PRO A 109 3.73 17.42 -7.07
CA PRO A 109 4.03 16.00 -7.11
C PRO A 109 5.43 15.64 -6.56
N ASN A 110 6.41 16.55 -6.64
CA ASN A 110 7.75 16.32 -6.13
C ASN A 110 7.79 16.18 -4.59
N ASP A 111 6.84 16.80 -3.88
CA ASP A 111 6.72 16.67 -2.42
C ASP A 111 6.38 15.23 -1.99
N LEU A 112 5.85 14.43 -2.91
CA LEU A 112 5.45 13.04 -2.67
C LEU A 112 6.54 12.03 -3.02
N VAL A 113 7.63 12.46 -3.66
CA VAL A 113 8.71 11.55 -4.11
C VAL A 113 9.36 10.85 -2.92
N GLY A 114 9.43 9.52 -3.01
CA GLY A 114 9.97 8.67 -1.95
C GLY A 114 9.15 8.67 -0.65
N GLN A 115 7.98 9.32 -0.60
CA GLN A 115 7.13 9.36 0.59
C GLN A 115 6.37 8.04 0.81
N GLY A 116 5.87 7.87 2.03
CA GLY A 116 5.04 6.75 2.46
C GLY A 116 3.62 6.79 1.90
N LEU A 117 2.90 5.69 2.05
CA LEU A 117 1.59 5.51 1.42
C LEU A 117 0.48 6.35 2.07
N PHE A 118 0.63 6.73 3.34
CA PHE A 118 -0.26 7.73 3.96
C PHE A 118 -0.11 9.11 3.31
N ARG A 119 1.14 9.56 3.11
CA ARG A 119 1.42 10.88 2.52
C ARG A 119 0.98 10.95 1.06
N ARG A 120 1.08 9.83 0.34
CA ARG A 120 0.58 9.67 -1.04
C ARG A 120 -0.94 9.49 -1.13
N GLY A 121 -1.68 9.45 -0.02
CA GLY A 121 -3.13 9.27 -0.02
C GLY A 121 -3.60 7.87 -0.41
N MET A 122 -2.74 6.87 -0.30
CA MET A 122 -3.05 5.46 -0.57
C MET A 122 -3.63 4.75 0.67
N HIS A 123 -3.23 5.19 1.85
CA HIS A 123 -3.81 4.79 3.14
C HIS A 123 -4.38 5.99 3.89
N PHE A 124 -5.39 5.73 4.73
CA PHE A 124 -6.07 6.74 5.54
C PHE A 124 -6.07 6.32 7.01
N SER A 125 -5.64 7.21 7.89
CA SER A 125 -5.67 6.95 9.33
C SER A 125 -7.09 6.64 9.80
N GLY A 126 -7.23 5.63 10.66
CA GLY A 126 -8.53 5.21 11.20
C GLY A 126 -9.37 4.32 10.27
N THR A 127 -8.94 4.08 9.02
CA THR A 127 -9.63 3.15 8.10
C THR A 127 -8.69 2.04 7.68
N VAL A 128 -9.08 0.79 7.93
CA VAL A 128 -8.28 -0.36 7.52
C VAL A 128 -8.51 -0.64 6.04
N THR A 129 -7.47 -0.54 5.20
CA THR A 129 -7.55 -1.01 3.81
C THR A 129 -7.86 -2.52 3.79
N PRO A 130 -8.97 -2.96 3.18
CA PRO A 130 -9.33 -4.37 3.12
C PRO A 130 -8.29 -5.20 2.36
N GLY A 131 -8.09 -6.46 2.75
CA GLY A 131 -7.15 -7.36 2.07
C GLY A 131 -7.53 -7.69 0.62
N SER A 132 -8.80 -7.48 0.23
CA SER A 132 -9.27 -7.61 -1.15
C SER A 132 -8.93 -6.39 -2.03
N VAL A 133 -8.38 -5.32 -1.44
CA VAL A 133 -7.94 -4.12 -2.15
C VAL A 133 -6.43 -4.18 -2.38
N ARG A 134 -6.02 -4.10 -3.65
CA ARG A 134 -4.64 -3.85 -4.05
C ARG A 134 -4.43 -2.35 -4.33
N LEU A 135 -3.19 -1.91 -4.22
CA LEU A 135 -2.80 -0.53 -4.49
C LEU A 135 -2.04 -0.48 -5.82
N SER A 136 -2.49 0.35 -6.76
CA SER A 136 -1.80 0.62 -8.03
C SER A 136 -0.95 1.87 -7.89
N CYS A 137 0.34 1.67 -7.70
CA CYS A 137 1.35 2.71 -7.54
C CYS A 137 1.89 3.14 -8.91
N GLU A 138 2.37 4.38 -9.01
CA GLU A 138 3.08 4.92 -10.18
C GLU A 138 4.50 5.33 -9.74
N CYS A 139 5.52 4.79 -10.40
CA CYS A 139 6.89 5.09 -10.03
C CYS A 139 7.27 6.53 -10.37
N ASP A 140 7.76 7.28 -9.36
CA ASP A 140 8.23 8.67 -9.53
C ASP A 140 9.35 8.84 -10.57
N SER A 141 10.10 7.77 -10.89
CA SER A 141 11.26 7.84 -11.79
C SER A 141 10.97 7.36 -13.21
N CYS A 142 10.25 6.24 -13.37
CA CYS A 142 10.00 5.67 -14.71
C CYS A 142 8.54 5.80 -15.17
N ALA A 143 7.66 6.38 -14.34
CA ALA A 143 6.22 6.52 -14.56
C ALA A 143 5.46 5.20 -14.83
N GLN A 144 6.13 4.04 -14.74
CA GLN A 144 5.46 2.76 -14.89
C GLN A 144 4.71 2.40 -13.60
N SER A 145 3.46 1.96 -13.78
CA SER A 145 2.64 1.50 -12.66
C SER A 145 2.98 0.07 -12.23
N PHE A 146 2.76 -0.22 -10.95
CA PHE A 146 2.91 -1.54 -10.37
C PHE A 146 1.96 -1.73 -9.20
N HIS A 147 1.63 -2.99 -8.91
CA HIS A 147 0.71 -3.31 -7.82
C HIS A 147 1.44 -3.73 -6.56
N VAL A 148 0.92 -3.27 -5.43
CA VAL A 148 1.30 -3.77 -4.11
C VAL A 148 0.08 -4.26 -3.34
N GLN A 149 0.29 -5.31 -2.56
CA GLN A 149 -0.66 -5.77 -1.56
C GLN A 149 -0.18 -5.32 -0.19
N SER A 150 -1.06 -4.66 0.57
CA SER A 150 -0.74 -4.17 1.91
C SER A 150 -1.23 -5.13 2.98
N PHE A 151 -0.52 -5.17 4.11
CA PHE A 151 -0.95 -5.82 5.33
C PHE A 151 -0.77 -4.87 6.53
N HIS A 152 -1.65 -4.98 7.51
CA HIS A 152 -1.65 -4.09 8.67
C HIS A 152 -0.69 -4.61 9.75
N ALA A 153 0.47 -3.99 9.94
CA ALA A 153 1.45 -4.42 10.94
C ALA A 153 0.97 -4.08 12.38
N GLY A 154 0.28 -2.95 12.55
CA GLY A 154 -0.22 -2.44 13.85
C GLY A 154 -1.12 -3.39 14.64
N PHE A 155 -2.23 -3.85 14.06
CA PHE A 155 -3.13 -4.80 14.75
C PHE A 155 -2.58 -6.22 14.84
N SER A 156 -1.58 -6.57 14.04
CA SER A 156 -1.03 -7.92 13.99
C SER A 156 0.16 -8.13 14.91
N SER A 157 0.62 -7.11 15.65
CA SER A 157 1.77 -7.25 16.55
C SER A 157 3.02 -7.74 15.80
N MET A 158 3.29 -7.15 14.63
CA MET A 158 4.41 -7.53 13.77
C MET A 158 5.16 -6.30 13.28
N GLY A 159 6.49 -6.42 13.20
CA GLY A 159 7.34 -5.54 12.42
C GLY A 159 7.49 -6.05 10.98
N TYR A 160 8.05 -5.21 10.10
CA TYR A 160 8.43 -5.64 8.76
C TYR A 160 9.72 -4.98 8.28
N MET A 161 10.35 -5.57 7.27
CA MET A 161 11.54 -5.05 6.60
C MET A 161 11.49 -5.40 5.10
N TYR A 162 12.08 -4.54 4.28
CA TYR A 162 12.27 -4.82 2.86
C TYR A 162 13.66 -5.43 2.61
N SER A 163 13.79 -6.27 1.60
CA SER A 163 15.09 -6.73 1.08
C SER A 163 15.86 -5.57 0.43
N GLY A 164 17.16 -5.73 0.18
CA GLY A 164 17.97 -4.67 -0.44
C GLY A 164 17.50 -4.29 -1.84
N SER A 165 16.99 -5.28 -2.58
CA SER A 165 16.30 -5.12 -3.87
C SER A 165 14.89 -4.52 -3.77
N GLY A 166 14.31 -4.44 -2.57
CA GLY A 166 12.91 -4.03 -2.38
C GLY A 166 11.88 -4.99 -2.95
N ALA A 167 12.28 -6.14 -3.51
CA ALA A 167 11.38 -7.11 -4.13
C ALA A 167 10.69 -8.04 -3.11
N TYR A 168 11.32 -8.24 -1.94
CA TYR A 168 10.83 -9.13 -0.91
C TYR A 168 10.57 -8.37 0.39
N THR A 169 9.54 -8.80 1.11
CA THR A 169 9.17 -8.26 2.42
C THR A 169 9.28 -9.37 3.46
N LEU A 170 9.96 -9.07 4.55
CA LEU A 170 10.04 -9.94 5.72
C LEU A 170 9.13 -9.38 6.81
N ILE A 171 8.23 -10.21 7.31
CA ILE A 171 7.43 -9.94 8.50
C ILE A 171 8.15 -10.55 9.70
N ILE A 172 8.27 -9.78 10.77
CA ILE A 172 9.00 -10.14 11.99
C ILE A 172 8.03 -10.10 13.14
N ASN A 173 7.93 -11.19 13.88
CA ASN A 173 7.10 -11.24 15.08
C ASN A 173 7.62 -10.27 16.16
N GLU A 174 6.74 -9.52 16.85
CA GLU A 174 7.12 -8.57 17.91
C GLU A 174 7.94 -9.19 19.05
N TRP A 175 7.82 -10.49 19.30
CA TRP A 175 8.56 -11.17 20.37
C TRP A 175 10.04 -11.37 20.06
N VAL A 176 10.45 -11.17 18.80
CA VAL A 176 11.85 -11.26 18.38
C VAL A 176 12.60 -10.04 18.92
N PRO A 177 13.68 -10.22 19.71
CA PRO A 177 14.47 -9.09 20.20
C PRO A 177 14.98 -8.20 19.05
N GLY A 178 14.72 -6.90 19.14
CA GLY A 178 15.09 -5.94 18.09
C GLY A 178 14.08 -5.83 16.94
N ALA A 179 12.95 -6.57 17.00
CA ALA A 179 11.88 -6.42 16.02
C ALA A 179 11.39 -4.96 15.99
N PRO A 180 11.21 -4.37 14.80
CA PRO A 180 10.60 -3.06 14.70
C PRO A 180 9.20 -3.05 15.32
N PRO A 181 8.88 -2.09 16.19
CA PRO A 181 7.50 -1.94 16.62
C PRO A 181 6.64 -1.51 15.42
N ALA A 182 5.35 -1.80 15.47
CA ALA A 182 4.45 -1.40 14.39
C ALA A 182 4.25 0.13 14.30
N MET A 183 4.43 0.84 15.42
CA MET A 183 4.51 2.30 15.48
C MET A 183 5.64 2.71 16.43
N GLY A 184 6.35 3.79 16.08
CA GLY A 184 7.50 4.29 16.84
C GLY A 184 8.84 3.69 16.40
N LYS A 185 9.87 3.91 17.23
CA LYS A 185 11.26 3.58 16.91
C LYS A 185 11.74 2.32 17.65
N PRO A 186 12.43 1.38 16.99
CA PRO A 186 13.08 0.26 17.67
C PRO A 186 14.30 0.70 18.50
N ASP A 187 14.75 -0.17 19.40
CA ASP A 187 16.08 -0.04 20.03
C ASP A 187 17.18 -0.29 19.00
N ASP A 188 18.03 0.71 18.76
CA ASP A 188 19.03 0.69 17.68
C ASP A 188 20.04 -0.48 17.83
N ALA A 189 20.44 -0.80 19.07
CA ALA A 189 21.41 -1.86 19.33
C ALA A 189 20.81 -3.27 19.12
N ALA A 190 19.59 -3.48 19.59
CA ALA A 190 18.85 -4.72 19.36
C ALA A 190 18.50 -4.90 17.88
N LEU A 191 18.09 -3.83 17.20
CA LEU A 191 17.81 -3.84 15.77
C LEU A 191 19.05 -4.25 14.96
N ALA A 192 20.21 -3.65 15.24
CA ALA A 192 21.45 -3.98 14.53
C ALA A 192 21.83 -5.46 14.70
N LYS A 193 21.64 -6.02 15.90
CA LYS A 193 21.85 -7.45 16.16
C LYS A 193 20.84 -8.31 15.41
N LEU A 194 19.58 -7.90 15.33
CA LEU A 194 18.56 -8.61 14.56
C LEU A 194 18.96 -8.64 13.09
N GLU A 195 19.19 -7.48 12.46
CA GLU A 195 19.56 -7.37 11.04
C GLU A 195 20.79 -8.20 10.66
N ALA A 196 21.76 -8.34 11.57
CA ALA A 196 22.95 -9.15 11.34
C ALA A 196 22.66 -10.66 11.31
N ASN A 197 21.57 -11.11 11.93
CA ASN A 197 21.19 -12.52 12.07
C ASN A 197 19.98 -12.92 11.20
N LEU A 198 19.37 -11.96 10.47
CA LEU A 198 18.30 -12.26 9.55
C LEU A 198 18.80 -13.11 8.37
N PRO A 199 17.98 -14.03 7.85
CA PRO A 199 18.31 -14.73 6.61
C PRO A 199 18.40 -13.74 5.45
N GLU A 200 19.12 -14.13 4.40
CA GLU A 200 19.08 -13.41 3.12
C GLU A 200 17.72 -13.60 2.45
N ALA A 201 17.31 -12.62 1.65
CA ALA A 201 16.16 -12.73 0.77
C ALA A 201 16.44 -13.74 -0.36
N PRO A 202 15.41 -14.23 -1.08
CA PRO A 202 15.57 -15.17 -2.20
C PRO A 202 16.50 -14.67 -3.32
N ASP A 203 16.71 -13.37 -3.45
CA ASP A 203 17.67 -12.77 -4.39
C ASP A 203 19.06 -12.52 -3.79
N GLY A 204 19.34 -13.04 -2.60
CA GLY A 204 20.61 -12.89 -1.88
C GLY A 204 20.79 -11.52 -1.21
N THR A 205 19.84 -10.59 -1.32
CA THR A 205 19.95 -9.29 -0.66
C THR A 205 19.50 -9.36 0.80
N ARG A 206 20.00 -8.45 1.64
CA ARG A 206 19.70 -8.45 3.08
C ARG A 206 18.44 -7.65 3.40
N PHE A 207 17.67 -8.13 4.37
CA PHE A 207 16.58 -7.35 4.98
C PHE A 207 17.13 -6.31 5.94
N ARG A 208 16.62 -5.07 5.85
CA ARG A 208 16.93 -3.99 6.80
C ARG A 208 15.72 -3.11 7.05
N TYR A 209 15.67 -2.51 8.23
CA TYR A 209 14.60 -1.63 8.67
C TYR A 209 14.45 -0.40 7.77
N MET A 210 15.57 0.11 7.27
CA MET A 210 15.63 1.31 6.42
C MET A 210 15.66 0.99 4.93
N ASN A 211 15.64 -0.28 4.51
CA ASN A 211 15.58 -0.60 3.10
C ASN A 211 14.29 -0.03 2.48
N PRO A 212 14.34 0.51 1.27
CA PRO A 212 13.17 1.04 0.60
C PRO A 212 12.32 -0.07 -0.02
N LEU A 213 11.02 0.21 -0.19
CA LEU A 213 10.23 -0.46 -1.22
C LEU A 213 10.65 0.12 -2.57
N ARG A 214 10.98 -0.72 -3.55
CA ARG A 214 11.49 -0.28 -4.86
C ARG A 214 10.49 -0.58 -5.97
N CYS A 215 10.54 0.23 -7.02
CA CYS A 215 9.80 -0.03 -8.25
C CYS A 215 10.34 -1.33 -8.89
N PRO A 216 9.49 -2.30 -9.26
CA PRO A 216 9.95 -3.54 -9.88
C PRO A 216 10.56 -3.32 -11.28
N HIS A 217 10.20 -2.22 -11.95
CA HIS A 217 10.59 -1.94 -13.33
C HIS A 217 11.96 -1.27 -13.45
N CYS A 218 12.25 -0.29 -12.59
CA CYS A 218 13.49 0.50 -12.66
C CYS A 218 14.35 0.43 -11.39
N GLN A 219 13.90 -0.28 -10.35
CA GLN A 219 14.59 -0.47 -9.08
C GLN A 219 14.84 0.81 -8.26
N GLN A 220 14.30 1.95 -8.69
CA GLN A 220 14.35 3.18 -7.91
C GLN A 220 13.48 3.07 -6.64
N PRO A 221 13.90 3.66 -5.51
CA PRO A 221 13.08 3.70 -4.29
C PRO A 221 11.74 4.39 -4.56
N TYR A 222 10.65 3.74 -4.18
CA TYR A 222 9.29 4.28 -4.23
C TYR A 222 8.82 4.75 -2.85
N ILE A 223 9.04 3.92 -1.82
CA ILE A 223 8.97 4.35 -0.41
C ILE A 223 10.41 4.37 0.10
N ASN A 224 10.98 5.57 0.27
CA ASN A 224 12.38 5.75 0.55
C ASN A 224 12.62 6.14 2.01
N PHE A 225 12.67 5.13 2.90
CA PHE A 225 12.96 5.37 4.30
C PHE A 225 14.36 5.93 4.54
N GLN A 226 15.34 5.64 3.67
CA GLN A 226 16.70 6.17 3.83
C GLN A 226 16.75 7.69 3.64
N ALA A 227 16.03 8.20 2.62
CA ALA A 227 15.92 9.64 2.38
C ALA A 227 14.91 10.32 3.32
N ASN A 228 13.90 9.58 3.79
CA ASN A 228 12.83 10.09 4.64
C ASN A 228 12.68 9.25 5.93
N PRO A 229 13.66 9.25 6.85
CA PRO A 229 13.68 8.33 7.98
C PRO A 229 12.51 8.49 8.95
N GLY A 230 12.00 9.71 9.11
CA GLY A 230 10.86 10.00 9.98
C GLY A 230 9.54 9.33 9.55
N LEU A 231 9.44 8.82 8.31
CA LEU A 231 8.25 8.11 7.84
C LEU A 231 8.08 6.74 8.50
N ARG A 232 9.19 6.10 8.86
CA ARG A 232 9.20 4.69 9.24
C ARG A 232 8.35 4.41 10.49
N GLU A 233 8.32 5.37 11.43
CA GLU A 233 7.60 5.27 12.70
C GLU A 233 6.08 5.35 12.55
N GLY A 234 5.60 5.99 11.48
CA GLY A 234 4.17 6.16 11.18
C GLY A 234 3.65 5.24 10.08
N GLU A 235 4.51 4.52 9.36
CA GLU A 235 4.13 3.65 8.24
C GLU A 235 3.82 2.22 8.73
N TYR A 236 2.68 2.08 9.40
CA TYR A 236 2.23 0.81 10.00
C TYR A 236 1.58 -0.17 9.01
N TYR A 237 1.56 0.15 7.72
CA TYR A 237 1.25 -0.78 6.64
C TYR A 237 2.53 -1.30 6.00
N GLY A 238 2.74 -2.61 6.10
CA GLY A 238 3.73 -3.28 5.28
C GLY A 238 3.15 -3.55 3.90
N ASN A 239 4.02 -3.58 2.89
CA ASN A 239 3.62 -3.80 1.50
C ASN A 239 4.39 -4.98 0.91
N CYS A 240 3.79 -5.68 -0.03
CA CYS A 240 4.45 -6.68 -0.85
C CYS A 240 4.17 -6.37 -2.31
N LEU A 241 5.12 -6.62 -3.20
CA LEU A 241 4.81 -6.64 -4.63
C LEU A 241 3.70 -7.68 -4.87
N PHE A 242 2.75 -7.35 -5.71
CA PHE A 242 1.62 -8.24 -5.98
C PHE A 242 2.11 -9.59 -6.51
N GLY A 243 1.56 -10.69 -5.98
CA GLY A 243 2.00 -12.05 -6.29
C GLY A 243 3.26 -12.52 -5.55
N VAL A 244 3.93 -11.66 -4.78
CA VAL A 244 5.11 -12.02 -3.97
C VAL A 244 4.71 -12.04 -2.48
N PRO A 245 4.42 -13.22 -1.89
CA PRO A 245 4.01 -13.27 -0.49
C PRO A 245 5.15 -12.85 0.44
N PRO A 246 4.83 -12.23 1.60
CA PRO A 246 5.85 -11.91 2.59
C PRO A 246 6.43 -13.18 3.22
N GLN A 247 7.72 -13.13 3.52
CA GLN A 247 8.39 -14.12 4.36
C GLN A 247 8.10 -13.85 5.83
N ARG A 248 8.20 -14.88 6.67
CA ARG A 248 7.99 -14.76 8.11
C ARG A 248 9.26 -15.16 8.86
N TYR A 249 9.70 -14.30 9.76
CA TYR A 249 10.75 -14.59 10.72
C TYR A 249 10.15 -14.70 12.11
N GLU A 250 10.22 -15.92 12.65
CA GLU A 250 9.70 -16.27 13.95
C GLU A 250 10.82 -16.89 14.78
N GLN A 251 10.95 -16.45 16.03
CA GLN A 251 11.69 -17.18 17.05
C GLN A 251 10.69 -17.82 18.02
N PRO A 252 11.01 -18.99 18.59
CA PRO A 252 10.14 -19.61 19.57
C PRO A 252 9.84 -18.63 20.71
N LYS A 253 8.55 -18.46 21.02
CA LYS A 253 8.11 -17.61 22.13
C LYS A 253 8.88 -18.01 23.40
N PRO A 254 9.52 -17.08 24.11
CA PRO A 254 10.15 -17.40 25.39
C PRO A 254 9.10 -18.04 26.30
N PRO A 255 9.43 -19.11 27.04
CA PRO A 255 8.47 -19.75 27.93
C PRO A 255 7.89 -18.69 28.88
N GLN A 256 6.55 -18.59 28.93
CA GLN A 256 5.89 -17.73 29.90
C GLN A 256 6.34 -18.17 31.29
N LYS A 257 6.96 -17.26 32.05
CA LYS A 257 7.20 -17.51 33.47
C LYS A 257 5.83 -17.77 34.08
N THR A 258 5.61 -18.98 34.58
CA THR A 258 4.43 -19.31 35.37
C THR A 258 4.29 -18.24 36.45
N PRO A 259 3.10 -17.64 36.63
CA PRO A 259 2.90 -16.70 37.71
C PRO A 259 3.32 -17.41 39.00
N ARG A 260 4.28 -16.82 39.73
CA ARG A 260 4.64 -17.34 41.06
C ARG A 260 3.32 -17.42 41.84
N PRO A 261 2.97 -18.58 42.42
CA PRO A 261 1.77 -18.66 43.23
C PRO A 261 1.84 -17.56 44.28
N SER A 262 0.81 -16.70 44.32
CA SER A 262 0.76 -15.60 45.26
C SER A 262 0.92 -16.17 46.67
N LEU A 263 1.88 -15.63 47.44
CA LEU A 263 2.06 -15.94 48.87
C LEU A 263 0.80 -15.67 49.73
N PHE A 264 -0.25 -15.07 49.14
CA PHE A 264 -1.51 -14.74 49.80
C PHE A 264 -2.46 -15.93 50.05
N ARG A 265 -2.19 -17.15 49.55
CA ARG A 265 -3.07 -18.31 49.79
C ARG A 265 -2.76 -19.14 51.05
N THR A 266 -1.79 -18.71 51.87
CA THR A 266 -1.39 -19.42 53.10
C THR A 266 -1.95 -18.84 54.40
N LEU A 267 -2.75 -17.76 54.35
CA LEU A 267 -3.26 -17.08 55.56
C LEU A 267 -4.74 -17.31 55.91
N PHE A 268 -5.49 -18.06 55.10
CA PHE A 268 -6.88 -18.44 55.43
C PHE A 268 -7.09 -19.94 55.28
N LYS A 269 -6.48 -20.70 56.20
CA LYS A 269 -7.00 -21.98 56.69
C LYS A 269 -7.11 -21.87 58.20
N ARG A 270 -8.27 -21.42 58.67
CA ARG A 270 -8.85 -21.76 59.98
C ARG A 270 -10.31 -22.09 59.74
#